data_AF-A0A2M7CK55-F1
#
_entry.id   AF-A0A2M7CK55-F1
#
_cell.length_a   1.000
_cell.length_b   1.000
_cell.length_c   1.000
_cell.angle_alpha   90.00
_cell.angle_beta   90.00
_cell.angle_gamma   90.00
#
_symmetry.space_group_name_H-M   'P 1'
#
loop_
_entity.id
_entity.type
_entity.pdbx_description
1 polymer ?
#
loop_
_entity_poly.entity_id
_entity_poly.type
_entity_poly.pdbx_seq_one_letter_code
_entity_poly.pdbx_strand_id
1 'polypeptide(L)'
;LKNTLENKAPVFLEKHLKDYLDQHGRKMMMTVGVDRWGLSKSFVEAGYETVFCDLMFALDVPIPIRTLKGLRTLAGIMIPIVTRFPFEWLYPTGEKQDVRTPKWEKYYRWATVVAGDCLYIKRNMPDDMKGKVIVTNTTTPEDVELFKQCGVKYLVTTTPVMDGRSFGTNMMEAALVAISGKNRPLTWPELTEMLDQLGFEPQLQELN
;
A
#
# COMPACT_ATOMS: atom_id res chain seq x y z
N LEU A 1 -11.94 2.16 4.00
CA LEU A 1 -10.59 1.85 4.50
C LEU A 1 -9.50 2.54 3.69
N LYS A 2 -9.56 2.54 2.35
CA LYS A 2 -8.58 3.20 1.47
C LYS A 2 -8.38 4.69 1.78
N ASN A 3 -9.44 5.38 2.21
CA ASN A 3 -9.39 6.80 2.61
C ASN A 3 -9.52 7.01 4.13
N THR A 4 -9.41 5.95 4.94
CA THR A 4 -9.49 6.01 6.40
C THR A 4 -8.24 5.39 7.02
N LEU A 5 -8.17 4.06 7.14
CA LEU A 5 -7.04 3.36 7.77
C LEU A 5 -5.72 3.57 7.04
N GLU A 6 -5.71 3.56 5.71
CA GLU A 6 -4.48 3.76 4.94
C GLU A 6 -3.85 5.14 5.20
N ASN A 7 -4.65 6.17 5.45
CA ASN A 7 -4.15 7.51 5.78
C ASN A 7 -3.46 7.56 7.15
N LYS A 8 -3.74 6.60 8.04
CA LYS A 8 -3.14 6.51 9.37
C LYS A 8 -1.74 5.89 9.32
N ALA A 9 -1.32 5.30 8.19
CA ALA A 9 -0.08 4.53 8.12
C ALA A 9 1.19 5.34 8.50
N PRO A 10 1.44 6.57 8.00
CA PRO A 10 2.64 7.31 8.39
C PRO A 10 2.66 7.67 9.87
N VAL A 11 1.52 8.09 10.43
CA VAL A 11 1.38 8.39 11.86
C VAL A 11 1.64 7.15 12.71
N PHE A 12 1.13 6.00 12.26
CA PHE A 12 1.37 4.71 12.91
C PHE A 12 2.86 4.33 12.86
N LEU A 13 3.52 4.51 11.72
CA LEU A 13 4.97 4.28 11.61
C LEU A 13 5.78 5.20 12.54
N GLU A 14 5.45 6.48 12.60
CA GLU A 14 6.12 7.42 13.51
C GLU A 14 5.89 7.05 14.98
N LYS A 15 4.71 6.55 15.35
CA LYS A 15 4.42 6.12 16.71
C LYS A 15 5.20 4.87 17.12
N HIS A 16 5.33 3.91 16.21
CA HIS A 16 5.84 2.57 16.54
C HIS A 16 7.28 2.30 16.11
N LEU A 17 7.77 2.99 15.08
CA LEU A 17 9.07 2.74 14.43
C LEU A 17 9.94 4.00 14.33
N LYS A 18 9.70 5.02 15.18
CA LYS A 18 10.40 6.32 15.13
C LYS A 18 11.91 6.18 15.07
N ASP A 19 12.49 5.43 16.01
CA ASP A 19 13.94 5.31 16.14
C ASP A 19 14.56 4.63 14.90
N TYR A 20 13.84 3.65 14.34
CA TYR A 20 14.25 2.97 13.12
C TYR A 20 14.24 3.94 11.91
N LEU A 21 13.17 4.73 11.77
CA LEU A 21 13.03 5.73 10.72
C LEU A 21 14.04 6.88 10.85
N ASP A 22 14.39 7.28 12.07
CA ASP A 22 15.40 8.30 12.32
C ASP A 22 16.79 7.83 11.89
N GLN A 23 17.10 6.54 12.07
CA GLN A 23 18.37 5.94 11.65
C GLN A 23 18.47 5.68 10.14
N HIS A 24 17.36 5.30 9.50
CA HIS A 24 17.35 4.86 8.10
C HIS A 24 16.82 5.92 7.12
N GLY A 25 16.21 7.00 7.64
CA GLY A 25 15.62 8.08 6.87
C GLY A 25 14.20 7.80 6.38
N ARG A 26 13.43 8.87 6.19
CA ARG A 26 12.03 8.87 5.76
C ARG A 26 11.91 8.89 4.24
N LYS A 27 12.32 7.79 3.58
CA LYS A 27 12.23 7.60 2.13
C LYS A 27 11.18 6.56 1.80
N MET A 28 10.13 6.95 1.08
CA MET A 28 9.02 6.08 0.73
C MET A 28 8.94 5.88 -0.79
N MET A 29 8.95 4.62 -1.21
CA MET A 29 8.61 4.22 -2.58
C MET A 29 7.20 3.66 -2.63
N MET A 30 6.38 4.19 -3.52
CA MET A 30 5.03 3.69 -3.80
C MET A 30 5.02 2.99 -5.15
N THR A 31 4.60 1.73 -5.20
CA THR A 31 4.55 1.00 -6.46
C THR A 31 3.57 1.63 -7.46
N VAL A 32 2.32 1.84 -7.05
CA VAL A 32 1.28 2.53 -7.83
C VAL A 32 0.54 3.50 -6.90
N GLY A 33 0.87 4.79 -6.98
CA GLY A 33 0.32 5.81 -6.10
C GLY A 33 -1.10 6.23 -6.43
N VAL A 34 -1.51 6.19 -7.70
CA VAL A 34 -2.87 6.59 -8.11
C VAL A 34 -3.93 5.66 -7.52
N ASP A 35 -3.68 4.35 -7.47
CA ASP A 35 -4.62 3.36 -6.89
C ASP A 35 -4.80 3.55 -5.36
N ARG A 36 -3.78 4.10 -4.69
CA ARG A 36 -3.72 4.31 -3.25
C ARG A 36 -3.50 5.78 -2.92
N TRP A 37 -4.39 6.63 -3.43
CA TRP A 37 -4.26 8.07 -3.29
C TRP A 37 -4.17 8.54 -1.84
N GLY A 38 -5.02 7.99 -0.95
CA GLY A 38 -5.01 8.33 0.48
C GLY A 38 -3.65 8.05 1.13
N LEU A 39 -3.12 6.84 0.95
CA LEU A 39 -1.79 6.45 1.41
C LEU A 39 -0.69 7.34 0.83
N SER A 40 -0.69 7.55 -0.49
CA SER A 40 0.27 8.39 -1.21
C SER A 40 0.33 9.81 -0.66
N LYS A 41 -0.85 10.42 -0.49
CA LYS A 41 -1.00 11.76 0.05
C LYS A 41 -0.49 11.83 1.50
N SER A 42 -0.85 10.85 2.33
CA SER A 42 -0.49 10.85 3.75
C SER A 42 1.03 10.83 3.98
N PHE A 43 1.79 10.08 3.18
CA PHE A 43 3.25 10.06 3.29
C PHE A 43 3.89 11.40 2.89
N VAL A 44 3.37 12.07 1.87
CA VAL A 44 3.84 13.40 1.47
C VAL A 44 3.55 14.42 2.58
N GLU A 45 2.35 14.37 3.16
CA GLU A 45 1.95 15.26 4.27
C GLU A 45 2.77 15.00 5.54
N ALA A 46 3.19 13.75 5.77
CA ALA A 46 4.10 13.37 6.85
C ALA A 46 5.57 13.75 6.58
N GLY A 47 5.89 14.39 5.44
CA GLY A 47 7.23 14.89 5.14
C GLY A 47 8.21 13.84 4.62
N TYR A 48 7.74 12.69 4.15
CA TYR A 48 8.61 11.69 3.53
C TYR A 48 9.14 12.18 2.19
N GLU A 49 10.40 11.85 1.88
CA GLU A 49 10.89 11.90 0.50
C GLU A 49 10.21 10.77 -0.27
N THR A 50 9.40 11.11 -1.28
CA THR A 50 8.55 10.13 -1.98
C THR A 50 9.01 9.88 -3.41
N VAL A 51 8.87 8.63 -3.85
CA VAL A 51 8.93 8.22 -5.25
C VAL A 51 7.69 7.39 -5.57
N PHE A 52 6.86 7.89 -6.46
CA PHE A 52 5.72 7.18 -7.04
C PHE A 52 6.16 6.55 -8.38
N CYS A 53 5.98 5.25 -8.49
CA CYS A 53 6.46 4.43 -9.61
C CYS A 53 5.37 4.09 -10.63
N ASP A 54 4.26 4.84 -10.65
CA ASP A 54 3.11 4.61 -11.53
C ASP A 54 3.52 4.47 -13.00
N LEU A 55 4.31 5.39 -13.55
CA LEU A 55 4.82 5.30 -14.93
C LEU A 55 5.70 4.06 -15.15
N MET A 56 6.51 3.73 -14.15
CA MET A 56 7.50 2.67 -14.24
C MET A 56 6.84 1.30 -14.24
N PHE A 57 5.82 1.08 -13.42
CA PHE A 57 5.17 -0.22 -13.37
C PHE A 57 3.92 -0.34 -14.24
N ALA A 58 3.15 0.74 -14.43
CA ALA A 58 1.95 0.66 -15.26
C ALA A 58 2.28 0.75 -16.75
N LEU A 59 3.35 1.47 -17.13
CA LEU A 59 3.71 1.75 -18.53
C LEU A 59 5.13 1.34 -18.92
N ASP A 60 5.90 0.77 -17.99
CA ASP A 60 7.32 0.43 -18.20
C ASP A 60 8.22 1.63 -18.59
N VAL A 61 7.83 2.84 -18.19
CA VAL A 61 8.55 4.08 -18.48
C VAL A 61 9.45 4.45 -17.29
N PRO A 62 10.79 4.59 -17.46
CA PRO A 62 11.77 4.73 -16.37
C PRO A 62 11.79 6.12 -15.66
N ILE A 63 10.65 6.80 -15.57
CA ILE A 63 10.52 8.16 -15.04
C ILE A 63 9.85 8.11 -13.65
N PRO A 64 10.58 8.44 -12.56
CA PRO A 64 10.01 8.51 -11.23
C PRO A 64 9.20 9.81 -11.04
N ILE A 65 8.09 9.73 -10.32
CA ILE A 65 7.32 10.91 -9.92
C ILE A 65 7.61 11.19 -8.45
N ARG A 66 8.05 12.41 -8.13
CA ARG A 66 8.50 12.78 -6.77
C ARG A 66 7.59 13.76 -6.04
N THR A 67 6.47 14.14 -6.66
CA THR A 67 5.56 15.13 -6.09
C THR A 67 4.12 14.68 -6.23
N LEU A 68 3.31 15.02 -5.24
CA LEU A 68 1.87 14.74 -5.27
C LEU A 68 1.18 15.48 -6.44
N LYS A 69 1.66 16.68 -6.80
CA LYS A 69 1.20 17.41 -7.99
C LYS A 69 1.49 16.64 -9.27
N GLY A 70 2.70 16.09 -9.41
CA GLY A 70 3.06 15.25 -10.56
C GLY A 70 2.19 14.00 -10.66
N LEU A 71 1.93 13.34 -9.53
CA LEU A 71 1.04 12.18 -9.47
C LEU A 71 -0.40 12.55 -9.87
N ARG A 72 -0.92 13.69 -9.41
CA ARG A 72 -2.24 14.21 -9.78
C ARG A 72 -2.34 14.48 -11.28
N THR A 73 -1.32 15.12 -11.86
CA THR A 73 -1.28 15.39 -13.30
C THR A 73 -1.25 14.09 -14.10
N LEU A 74 -0.44 13.12 -13.68
CA LEU A 74 -0.42 11.80 -14.31
C LEU A 74 -1.81 11.15 -14.27
N ALA A 75 -2.46 11.12 -13.11
CA ALA A 75 -3.79 10.54 -12.97
C ALA A 75 -4.81 11.18 -13.94
N GLY A 76 -4.79 12.51 -14.06
CA GLY A 76 -5.68 13.24 -14.97
C GLY A 76 -5.45 12.88 -16.46
N ILE A 77 -4.24 12.53 -16.84
CA ILE A 77 -3.89 12.10 -18.20
C ILE A 77 -4.24 10.62 -18.41
N MET A 78 -3.91 9.77 -17.44
CA MET A 78 -3.99 8.32 -17.58
C MET A 78 -5.39 7.77 -17.42
N ILE A 79 -6.18 8.28 -16.48
CA ILE A 79 -7.53 7.74 -16.17
C ILE A 79 -8.42 7.66 -17.43
N PRO A 80 -8.54 8.71 -18.28
CA PRO A 80 -9.37 8.64 -19.49
C PRO A 80 -8.93 7.59 -20.52
N ILE A 81 -7.65 7.19 -20.48
CA ILE A 81 -7.04 6.21 -21.38
C ILE A 81 -7.25 4.81 -20.81
N VAL A 82 -6.81 4.60 -19.57
CA VAL A 82 -6.78 3.32 -18.86
C VAL A 82 -8.19 2.76 -18.65
N THR A 83 -9.18 3.63 -18.37
CA THR A 83 -10.59 3.21 -18.22
C THR A 83 -11.21 2.63 -19.49
N ARG A 84 -10.55 2.75 -20.65
CA ARG A 84 -11.00 2.16 -21.92
C ARG A 84 -10.40 0.77 -22.19
N PHE A 85 -9.45 0.33 -21.38
CA PHE A 85 -8.83 -0.99 -21.56
C PHE A 85 -9.67 -2.12 -20.95
N PRO A 86 -9.57 -3.34 -21.50
CA PRO A 86 -10.13 -4.52 -20.85
C PRO A 86 -9.58 -4.68 -19.44
N PHE A 87 -10.44 -5.07 -18.50
CA PHE A 87 -10.05 -5.22 -17.09
C PHE A 87 -8.85 -6.15 -16.90
N GLU A 88 -8.79 -7.25 -17.66
CA GLU A 88 -7.69 -8.24 -17.62
C GLU A 88 -6.32 -7.67 -17.99
N TRP A 89 -6.27 -6.55 -18.72
CA TRP A 89 -5.01 -5.87 -19.05
C TRP A 89 -4.54 -4.96 -17.91
N LEU A 90 -5.48 -4.46 -17.12
CA LEU A 90 -5.22 -3.56 -16.00
C LEU A 90 -4.88 -4.32 -14.72
N TYR A 91 -5.47 -5.50 -14.57
CA TYR A 91 -5.32 -6.35 -13.40
C TYR A 91 -4.93 -7.76 -13.83
N PRO A 92 -3.73 -8.24 -13.46
CA PRO A 92 -3.39 -9.64 -13.67
C PRO A 92 -4.34 -10.50 -12.83
N THR A 93 -5.03 -11.43 -13.47
CA THR A 93 -5.95 -12.38 -12.84
C THR A 93 -5.43 -13.81 -12.98
N GLY A 94 -5.81 -14.68 -12.04
CA GLY A 94 -5.40 -16.10 -12.04
C GLY A 94 -3.90 -16.31 -11.81
N GLU A 95 -3.35 -17.35 -12.43
CA GLU A 95 -1.95 -17.80 -12.22
C GLU A 95 -0.88 -16.75 -12.55
N LYS A 96 -1.22 -15.73 -13.35
CA LYS A 96 -0.32 -14.61 -13.65
C LYS A 96 0.00 -13.73 -12.43
N GLN A 97 -0.73 -13.90 -11.32
CA GLN A 97 -0.50 -13.20 -10.06
C GLN A 97 0.73 -13.74 -9.31
N ASP A 98 1.06 -15.03 -9.47
CA ASP A 98 2.10 -15.69 -8.67
C ASP A 98 3.52 -15.58 -9.26
N VAL A 99 3.64 -15.08 -10.50
CA VAL A 99 4.94 -14.92 -11.16
C VAL A 99 5.63 -13.66 -10.66
N ARG A 100 6.77 -13.83 -9.95
CA ARG A 100 7.67 -12.73 -9.58
C ARG A 100 8.52 -12.29 -10.77
N THR A 101 8.47 -11.00 -11.07
CA THR A 101 9.27 -10.34 -12.11
C THR A 101 9.88 -9.07 -11.52
N PRO A 102 10.97 -9.17 -10.74
CA PRO A 102 11.60 -8.01 -10.11
C PRO A 102 11.93 -6.92 -11.12
N LYS A 103 11.56 -5.69 -10.81
CA LYS A 103 11.76 -4.52 -11.68
C LYS A 103 12.10 -3.29 -10.85
N TRP A 104 12.88 -2.40 -11.45
CA TRP A 104 13.21 -1.09 -10.87
C TRP A 104 13.86 -1.14 -9.47
N GLU A 105 14.67 -2.19 -9.22
CA GLU A 105 15.31 -2.48 -7.92
C GLU A 105 16.03 -1.27 -7.29
N LYS A 106 16.58 -0.37 -8.10
CA LYS A 106 17.25 0.84 -7.62
C LYS A 106 16.39 1.66 -6.66
N TYR A 107 15.07 1.68 -6.84
CA TYR A 107 14.16 2.43 -5.96
C TYR A 107 13.79 1.64 -4.71
N TYR A 108 13.66 0.31 -4.80
CA TYR A 108 13.54 -0.55 -3.62
C TYR A 108 14.76 -0.41 -2.70
N ARG A 109 15.96 -0.37 -3.28
CA ARG A 109 17.21 -0.15 -2.53
C ARG A 109 17.27 1.24 -1.90
N TRP A 110 16.86 2.28 -2.64
CA TRP A 110 16.82 3.67 -2.14
C TRP A 110 15.81 3.88 -1.01
N ALA A 111 14.66 3.21 -1.05
CA ALA A 111 13.57 3.42 -0.09
C ALA A 111 13.85 2.74 1.25
N THR A 112 13.40 3.36 2.34
CA THR A 112 13.32 2.72 3.66
C THR A 112 11.95 2.04 3.81
N VAL A 113 10.91 2.75 3.37
CA VAL A 113 9.52 2.27 3.37
C VAL A 113 9.10 1.97 1.93
N VAL A 114 8.58 0.78 1.69
CA VAL A 114 7.95 0.41 0.42
C VAL A 114 6.46 0.23 0.66
N ALA A 115 5.66 1.08 0.03
CA ALA A 115 4.22 1.12 0.19
C ALA A 115 3.51 0.71 -1.10
N GLY A 116 2.32 0.12 -0.96
CA GLY A 116 1.52 -0.27 -2.11
C GLY A 116 0.63 -1.47 -1.88
N ASP A 117 0.04 -1.95 -2.97
CA ASP A 117 -0.71 -3.20 -2.97
C ASP A 117 0.23 -4.41 -2.80
N CYS A 118 -0.16 -5.37 -1.95
CA CYS A 118 0.71 -6.49 -1.57
C CYS A 118 1.13 -7.30 -2.78
N LEU A 119 0.17 -7.66 -3.64
CA LEU A 119 0.43 -8.43 -4.86
C LEU A 119 1.45 -7.69 -5.74
N TYR A 120 1.29 -6.38 -5.86
CA TYR A 120 2.12 -5.55 -6.71
C TYR A 120 3.55 -5.37 -6.18
N ILE A 121 3.70 -5.22 -4.86
CA ILE A 121 5.01 -5.23 -4.18
C ILE A 121 5.67 -6.59 -4.40
N LYS A 122 4.97 -7.67 -4.05
CA LYS A 122 5.47 -9.05 -4.07
C LYS A 122 5.95 -9.49 -5.46
N ARG A 123 5.21 -9.09 -6.49
CA ARG A 123 5.54 -9.34 -7.90
C ARG A 123 6.84 -8.65 -8.32
N ASN A 124 7.11 -7.44 -7.85
CA ASN A 124 8.14 -6.57 -8.39
C ASN A 124 9.36 -6.36 -7.49
N MET A 125 9.28 -6.76 -6.22
CA MET A 125 10.38 -6.62 -5.27
C MET A 125 11.54 -7.57 -5.59
N PRO A 126 12.80 -7.13 -5.41
CA PRO A 126 13.96 -8.01 -5.45
C PRO A 126 13.95 -9.02 -4.29
N ASP A 127 14.82 -10.01 -4.35
CA ASP A 127 15.00 -10.99 -3.28
C ASP A 127 15.69 -10.40 -2.04
N ASP A 128 16.53 -9.38 -2.23
CA ASP A 128 17.13 -8.63 -1.12
C ASP A 128 16.28 -7.41 -0.77
N MET A 129 15.47 -7.59 0.27
CA MET A 129 14.66 -6.56 0.90
C MET A 129 15.11 -6.32 2.34
N LYS A 130 16.40 -6.56 2.62
CA LYS A 130 16.96 -6.44 3.96
C LYS A 130 16.71 -5.05 4.55
N GLY A 131 16.15 -5.04 5.76
CA GLY A 131 15.93 -3.79 6.51
C GLY A 131 14.78 -2.93 6.00
N LYS A 132 14.01 -3.39 5.00
CA LYS A 132 12.89 -2.61 4.48
C LYS A 132 11.68 -2.69 5.40
N VAL A 133 10.90 -1.61 5.41
CA VAL A 133 9.56 -1.55 6.01
C VAL A 133 8.54 -1.68 4.88
N ILE A 134 7.75 -2.74 4.86
CA ILE A 134 6.64 -2.89 3.92
C ILE A 134 5.39 -2.29 4.55
N VAL A 135 4.66 -1.46 3.80
CA VAL A 135 3.33 -0.95 4.18
C VAL A 135 2.34 -1.34 3.11
N THR A 136 1.42 -2.24 3.44
CA THR A 136 0.49 -2.80 2.46
C THR A 136 -0.93 -2.96 2.99
N ASN A 137 -1.89 -3.15 2.10
CA ASN A 137 -3.29 -3.32 2.46
C ASN A 137 -3.58 -4.69 3.05
N THR A 138 -3.27 -5.73 2.29
CA THR A 138 -3.74 -7.08 2.60
C THR A 138 -2.63 -8.09 2.48
N THR A 139 -2.52 -8.97 3.46
CA THR A 139 -1.53 -10.05 3.54
C THR A 139 -2.21 -11.39 3.81
N THR A 140 -1.60 -12.44 3.28
CA THR A 140 -1.80 -13.84 3.69
C THR A 140 -0.58 -14.37 4.45
N PRO A 141 -0.66 -15.52 5.14
CA PRO A 141 0.50 -16.13 5.78
C PRO A 141 1.67 -16.39 4.81
N GLU A 142 1.37 -16.77 3.57
CA GLU A 142 2.38 -16.99 2.52
C GLU A 142 3.09 -15.68 2.12
N ASP A 143 2.36 -14.57 2.08
CA ASP A 143 2.96 -13.25 1.83
C ASP A 143 3.93 -12.88 2.95
N VAL A 144 3.53 -13.09 4.21
CA VAL A 144 4.35 -12.80 5.39
C VAL A 144 5.64 -13.62 5.37
N GLU A 145 5.53 -14.92 5.07
CA GLU A 145 6.68 -15.81 5.00
C GLU A 145 7.64 -15.41 3.87
N LEU A 146 7.12 -15.06 2.69
CA LEU A 146 7.96 -14.57 1.60
C LEU A 146 8.68 -13.26 1.97
N PHE A 147 7.98 -12.29 2.58
CA PHE A 147 8.62 -11.05 3.02
C PHE A 147 9.73 -11.32 4.04
N LYS A 148 9.49 -12.25 4.97
CA LYS A 148 10.49 -12.68 5.95
C LYS A 148 11.71 -13.30 5.27
N GLN A 149 11.52 -14.20 4.31
CA GLN A 149 12.60 -14.83 3.54
C GLN A 149 13.45 -13.82 2.76
N CYS A 150 12.82 -12.77 2.21
CA CYS A 150 13.53 -11.69 1.53
C CYS A 150 14.23 -10.69 2.49
N GLY A 151 14.15 -10.89 3.80
CA GLY A 151 14.84 -10.06 4.80
C GLY A 151 14.11 -8.76 5.18
N VAL A 152 12.82 -8.62 4.86
CA VAL A 152 12.00 -7.48 5.32
C VAL A 152 12.09 -7.40 6.85
N LYS A 153 12.31 -6.21 7.39
CA LYS A 153 12.43 -5.98 8.84
C LYS A 153 11.06 -5.85 9.48
N TYR A 154 10.24 -4.94 8.94
CA TYR A 154 8.91 -4.64 9.46
C TYR A 154 7.86 -4.75 8.36
N LEU A 155 6.72 -5.34 8.69
CA LEU A 155 5.53 -5.40 7.86
C LEU A 155 4.39 -4.67 8.57
N VAL A 156 3.79 -3.71 7.89
CA VAL A 156 2.60 -2.99 8.34
C VAL A 156 1.46 -3.29 7.39
N THR A 157 0.42 -3.93 7.91
CA THR A 157 -0.81 -4.24 7.17
C THR A 157 -1.89 -3.24 7.59
N THR A 158 -2.40 -2.44 6.65
CA THR A 158 -3.33 -1.34 6.94
C THR A 158 -4.78 -1.79 7.10
N THR A 159 -5.16 -2.93 6.51
CA THR A 159 -6.46 -3.55 6.81
C THR A 159 -6.34 -4.52 8.00
N PRO A 160 -7.38 -4.66 8.83
CA PRO A 160 -7.35 -5.56 9.98
C PRO A 160 -7.03 -7.00 9.57
N VAL A 161 -6.12 -7.63 10.31
CA VAL A 161 -5.77 -9.04 10.15
C VAL A 161 -6.62 -9.85 11.13
N MET A 162 -7.37 -10.82 10.61
CA MET A 162 -8.23 -11.74 11.34
C MET A 162 -7.77 -13.17 11.03
N ASP A 163 -7.46 -13.96 12.07
CA ASP A 163 -6.95 -15.33 11.92
C ASP A 163 -5.74 -15.45 10.99
N GLY A 164 -4.81 -14.49 11.07
CA GLY A 164 -3.57 -14.49 10.28
C GLY A 164 -3.71 -14.03 8.82
N ARG A 165 -4.92 -13.62 8.39
CA ARG A 165 -5.17 -13.07 7.06
C ARG A 165 -5.95 -11.77 7.15
N SER A 166 -5.70 -10.85 6.23
CA SER A 166 -6.54 -9.67 6.07
C SER A 166 -7.48 -9.78 4.87
N PHE A 167 -8.64 -9.12 4.95
CA PHE A 167 -9.63 -9.11 3.89
C PHE A 167 -9.57 -7.80 3.08
N GLY A 168 -9.97 -7.90 1.82
CA GLY A 168 -10.04 -6.76 0.91
C GLY A 168 -10.85 -5.60 1.50
N THR A 169 -10.38 -4.37 1.25
CA THR A 169 -11.04 -3.15 1.72
C THR A 169 -12.54 -3.10 1.37
N ASN A 170 -12.90 -3.54 0.17
CA ASN A 170 -14.29 -3.61 -0.30
C ASN A 170 -15.15 -4.57 0.54
N MET A 171 -14.62 -5.75 0.89
CA MET A 171 -15.32 -6.72 1.73
C MET A 171 -15.55 -6.15 3.13
N MET A 172 -14.51 -5.56 3.73
CA MET A 172 -14.61 -4.96 5.06
C MET A 172 -15.59 -3.78 5.08
N GLU A 173 -15.56 -2.91 4.07
CA GLU A 173 -16.54 -1.82 3.93
C GLU A 173 -17.96 -2.36 3.76
N ALA A 174 -18.16 -3.42 2.97
CA ALA A 174 -19.47 -4.04 2.80
C ALA A 174 -20.00 -4.63 4.11
N ALA A 175 -19.14 -5.28 4.91
CA ALA A 175 -19.51 -5.78 6.24
C ALA A 175 -19.93 -4.65 7.18
N LEU A 176 -19.19 -3.54 7.21
CA LEU A 176 -19.52 -2.37 8.03
C LEU A 176 -20.84 -1.72 7.58
N VAL A 177 -21.07 -1.59 6.28
CA VAL A 177 -22.35 -1.11 5.73
C VAL A 177 -23.49 -2.02 6.15
N ALA A 178 -23.34 -3.35 6.02
CA ALA A 178 -24.37 -4.31 6.37
C ALA A 178 -24.72 -4.27 7.87
N ILE A 179 -23.71 -4.25 8.74
CA ILE A 179 -23.90 -4.21 10.20
C ILE A 179 -24.47 -2.87 10.67
N SER A 180 -24.19 -1.77 9.96
CA SER A 180 -24.72 -0.45 10.33
C SER A 180 -26.24 -0.35 10.27
N GLY A 181 -26.91 -1.22 9.51
CA GLY A 181 -28.36 -1.19 9.31
C GLY A 181 -28.89 0.03 8.54
N LYS A 182 -28.01 0.92 8.04
CA LYS A 182 -28.41 2.20 7.42
C LYS A 182 -29.01 2.06 6.01
N ASN A 183 -28.93 0.87 5.40
CA ASN A 183 -29.42 0.56 4.06
C ASN A 183 -28.99 1.58 2.97
N ARG A 184 -27.81 2.16 3.15
CA ARG A 184 -27.14 3.07 2.21
C ARG A 184 -25.63 2.99 2.44
N PRO A 185 -24.81 3.46 1.49
CA PRO A 185 -23.39 3.64 1.74
C PRO A 185 -23.13 4.52 2.98
N LEU A 186 -22.12 4.15 3.76
CA LEU A 186 -21.62 4.95 4.87
C LEU A 186 -20.79 6.12 4.36
N THR A 187 -20.90 7.26 5.03
CA THR A 187 -20.01 8.41 4.82
C THR A 187 -18.64 8.13 5.45
N TRP A 188 -17.59 8.87 5.04
CA TRP A 188 -16.25 8.71 5.63
C TRP A 188 -16.22 8.92 7.16
N PRO A 189 -16.92 9.92 7.73
CA PRO A 189 -16.99 10.07 9.19
C PRO A 189 -17.67 8.87 9.87
N GLU A 190 -18.79 8.38 9.35
CA GLU A 190 -19.49 7.21 9.91
C GLU A 190 -18.62 5.96 9.85
N LEU A 191 -17.90 5.75 8.74
CA LEU A 191 -16.96 4.64 8.61
C LEU A 191 -15.82 4.76 9.62
N THR A 192 -15.28 5.97 9.80
CA THR A 192 -14.19 6.22 10.75
C THR A 192 -14.63 5.95 12.18
N GLU A 193 -15.82 6.43 12.57
CA GLU A 193 -16.40 6.17 13.89
C GLU A 193 -16.56 4.68 14.16
N MET A 194 -17.10 3.91 13.21
CA MET A 194 -17.23 2.46 13.37
C MET A 194 -15.87 1.76 13.50
N LEU A 195 -14.87 2.19 12.72
CA LEU A 195 -13.53 1.62 12.81
C LEU A 195 -12.88 1.91 14.17
N ASP A 196 -13.04 3.12 14.68
CA ASP A 196 -12.51 3.51 15.98
C ASP A 196 -13.21 2.74 17.12
N GLN A 197 -14.53 2.54 17.03
CA GLN A 197 -15.29 1.71 17.98
C GLN A 197 -14.84 0.24 17.99
N LEU A 198 -14.49 -0.30 16.82
CA LEU A 198 -13.97 -1.66 16.68
C LEU A 198 -12.49 -1.78 17.08
N GLY A 199 -11.82 -0.67 17.38
CA GLY A 199 -10.37 -0.64 17.65
C GLY A 199 -9.55 -1.06 16.44
N PHE A 200 -10.07 -0.86 15.22
CA PHE A 200 -9.37 -1.24 14.00
C PHE A 200 -8.27 -0.22 13.67
N GLU A 201 -7.03 -0.68 13.79
CA GLU A 201 -5.83 0.06 13.43
C GLU A 201 -4.91 -0.80 12.53
N PRO A 202 -3.94 -0.18 11.82
CA PRO A 202 -2.91 -0.94 11.13
C PRO A 202 -2.20 -1.90 12.09
N GLN A 203 -1.80 -3.07 11.60
CA GLN A 203 -1.04 -4.04 12.38
C GLN A 203 0.44 -3.96 12.03
N LEU A 204 1.31 -3.94 13.04
CA LEU A 204 2.76 -4.06 12.88
C LEU A 204 3.22 -5.49 13.19
N GLN A 205 4.06 -6.04 12.33
CA GLN A 205 4.79 -7.29 12.54
C GLN A 205 6.28 -7.05 12.32
N GLU A 206 7.13 -7.46 13.26
CA GLU A 206 8.58 -7.58 13.07
C GLU A 206 8.89 -8.97 12.52
N LEU A 207 9.55 -9.04 11.36
CA LEU A 207 9.78 -10.31 10.65
C LEU A 207 11.21 -10.83 10.82
N ASN A 208 12.18 -9.92 10.82
CA ASN A 208 13.63 -10.14 11.02
C ASN A 208 14.18 -9.03 11.90
#